data_AF-E5CD20-F1
#
_entry.id   AF-E5CD20-F1
#
_cell.length_a   1.000
_cell.length_b   1.000
_cell.length_c   1.000
_cell.angle_alpha   90.00
_cell.angle_beta   90.00
_cell.angle_gamma   90.00
#
_symmetry.space_group_name_H-M   'P 1'
#
loop_
_entity.id
_entity.type
_entity.pdbx_description
1 polymer ?
#
loop_
_entity_poly.entity_id
_entity_poly.type
_entity_poly.pdbx_seq_one_letter_code
_entity_poly.pdbx_strand_id
1 'polypeptide(L)' 'MIGEITCAINRVEEQIEQLFDEKEEFIMAYEDALPRTMYLKKLTEIDSRIDELKKTLISLNEEKQEILDME' A
#
# COMPACT_ATOMS: atom_id res chain seq x y z
N MET A 1 4.92 11.31 -19.83
CA MET A 1 3.79 11.62 -18.93
C MET A 1 2.90 10.41 -18.65
N ILE A 2 1.94 10.01 -19.51
CA ILE A 2 1.03 8.87 -19.21
C ILE A 2 1.78 7.56 -18.88
N GLY A 3 2.83 7.24 -19.64
CA GLY A 3 3.66 6.05 -19.40
C GLY A 3 4.40 6.07 -18.05
N GLU A 4 4.82 7.25 -17.60
CA GLU A 4 5.51 7.41 -16.30
C GLU A 4 4.54 7.28 -15.14
N ILE A 5 3.34 7.87 -15.26
CA ILE A 5 2.29 7.75 -14.24
C ILE A 5 1.79 6.30 -14.15
N THR A 6 1.62 5.62 -15.28
CA THR A 6 1.26 4.20 -15.28
C THR A 6 2.35 3.33 -14.62
N CYS A 7 3.63 3.64 -14.85
CA CYS A 7 4.72 2.96 -14.16
C CYS A 7 4.71 3.23 -12.63
N ALA A 8 4.42 4.46 -12.22
CA ALA A 8 4.29 4.81 -10.80
C ALA A 8 3.12 4.09 -10.13
N ILE A 9 1.95 4.02 -10.79
CA ILE A 9 0.78 3.26 -10.34
C ILE A 9 1.14 1.80 -10.08
N ASN A 10 1.71 1.12 -11.08
CA ASN A 10 2.06 -0.30 -10.96
C ASN A 10 3.02 -0.55 -9.78
N ARG A 11 3.98 0.35 -9.54
CA ARG A 11 4.91 0.24 -8.40
C ARG A 11 4.23 0.44 -7.05
N VAL A 12 3.21 1.29 -6.98
CA VAL A 12 2.44 1.51 -5.76
C VAL A 12 1.53 0.31 -5.49
N GLU A 13 0.90 -0.24 -6.53
CA GLU A 13 0.09 -1.47 -6.44
C GLU A 13 0.94 -2.65 -5.94
N GLU A 14 2.12 -2.87 -6.52
CA GLU A 14 3.04 -3.94 -6.09
C GLU A 14 3.49 -3.76 -4.63
N GLN A 15 3.77 -2.53 -4.18
CA GLN A 15 4.10 -2.27 -2.77
C GLN A 15 2.93 -2.55 -1.82
N ILE A 16 1.69 -2.27 -2.24
CA ILE A 16 0.51 -2.58 -1.44
C ILE A 16 0.34 -4.09 -1.31
N GLU A 17 0.49 -4.84 -2.42
CA GLU A 17 0.43 -6.32 -2.40
C GLU A 17 1.49 -6.91 -1.48
N GLN A 18 2.75 -6.44 -1.58
CA GLN A 18 3.83 -6.89 -0.70
C GLN A 18 3.55 -6.64 0.79
N LEU A 19 2.91 -5.51 1.12
CA LEU A 19 2.54 -5.22 2.51
C LEU A 19 1.39 -6.10 3.00
N PHE A 20 0.49 -6.52 2.13
CA PHE A 20 -0.53 -7.52 2.50
C PHE A 20 0.12 -8.88 2.78
N ASP A 21 1.04 -9.32 1.94
CA ASP A 21 1.81 -10.55 2.17
C ASP A 21 2.61 -10.47 3.48
N GLU A 22 3.31 -9.35 3.72
CA GLU A 22 4.04 -9.10 4.98
C GLU A 22 3.09 -9.13 6.19
N LYS A 23 1.90 -8.55 6.06
CA LYS A 23 0.89 -8.56 7.12
C LYS A 23 0.44 -9.98 7.44
N GLU A 24 0.14 -10.79 6.42
CA GLU A 24 -0.27 -12.17 6.60
C GLU A 24 0.84 -13.01 7.23
N GLU A 25 2.08 -12.89 6.74
CA GLU A 25 3.25 -13.56 7.32
C GLU A 25 3.46 -13.15 8.79
N PHE A 26 3.33 -11.85 9.09
CA PHE A 26 3.47 -11.34 10.46
C PHE A 26 2.39 -11.91 11.39
N ILE A 27 1.13 -11.97 10.96
CA ILE A 27 0.04 -12.54 11.75
C ILE A 27 0.33 -14.02 12.03
N MET A 28 0.65 -14.79 10.99
CA MET A 28 0.92 -16.23 11.13
C MET A 28 2.12 -16.53 12.05
N ALA A 29 3.15 -15.70 12.01
CA ALA A 29 4.37 -15.92 12.79
C ALA A 29 4.24 -15.45 14.25
N TYR A 30 3.43 -14.42 14.53
CA TYR A 30 3.54 -13.68 15.79
C TYR A 30 2.24 -13.50 16.60
N GLU A 31 1.09 -13.99 16.12
CA GLU A 31 -0.20 -13.84 16.82
C GLU A 31 -0.12 -14.26 18.31
N ASP A 32 0.53 -15.39 18.60
CA ASP A 32 0.71 -15.91 19.97
C ASP A 32 2.13 -15.72 20.53
N ALA A 33 3.08 -15.24 19.73
CA ALA A 33 4.49 -15.17 20.10
C ALA A 33 4.90 -13.79 20.64
N LEU A 34 4.24 -12.71 20.21
CA LEU A 34 4.55 -11.34 20.65
C LEU A 34 3.66 -10.86 21.79
N PRO A 35 4.17 -10.03 22.72
CA PRO A 35 3.32 -9.28 23.62
C PRO A 35 2.27 -8.49 22.83
N ARG A 36 1.00 -8.61 23.24
CA ARG A 36 -0.16 -8.03 22.53
C ARG A 36 0.03 -6.57 22.12
N THR A 37 0.66 -5.76 22.97
CA THR A 37 0.92 -4.34 22.69
C THR A 37 1.90 -4.13 21.53
N MET A 38 2.95 -4.95 21.41
CA MET A 38 3.90 -4.92 20.30
C MET A 38 3.29 -5.46 19.02
N TYR A 39 2.53 -6.54 19.11
CA TYR A 39 1.79 -7.12 17.99
C TYR A 39 0.85 -6.09 17.34
N LEU A 40 -0.01 -5.46 18.15
CA LEU A 40 -0.96 -4.44 17.67
C LEU A 40 -0.25 -3.20 17.11
N LYS A 41 0.86 -2.78 17.73
CA LYS A 41 1.63 -1.65 17.22
C LYS A 41 2.14 -1.91 15.81
N LYS A 42 2.77 -3.08 15.57
CA LYS A 42 3.27 -3.47 14.25
C LYS A 42 2.16 -3.61 13.21
N LEU A 43 1.03 -4.24 13.57
CA LEU A 43 -0.12 -4.30 12.66
C LEU A 43 -0.62 -2.91 12.26
N THR A 44 -0.69 -1.99 13.24
CA THR A 44 -1.13 -0.62 12.98
C THR A 44 -0.15 0.15 12.09
N GLU A 45 1.16 -0.10 12.23
CA GLU A 45 2.19 0.46 11.36
C GLU A 45 2.03 -0.02 9.91
N ILE A 46 1.82 -1.32 9.68
CA ILE A 46 1.57 -1.88 8.34
C ILE A 46 0.28 -1.32 7.75
N ASP A 47 -0.82 -1.31 8.52
CA ASP A 47 -2.10 -0.77 8.08
C ASP A 47 -2.01 0.72 7.70
N SER A 48 -1.32 1.51 8.51
CA SER A 48 -1.10 2.93 8.21
C SER A 48 -0.33 3.12 6.90
N ARG A 49 0.67 2.27 6.64
CA ARG A 49 1.46 2.33 5.41
C ARG A 49 0.63 1.96 4.17
N ILE A 50 -0.21 0.93 4.28
CA ILE A 50 -1.15 0.55 3.22
C ILE A 50 -2.12 1.70 2.93
N ASP A 51 -2.67 2.35 3.96
CA ASP A 51 -3.59 3.48 3.80
C ASP A 51 -2.93 4.69 3.13
N GLU A 52 -1.68 4.99 3.45
CA GLU A 52 -0.89 6.02 2.76
C GLU A 52 -0.72 5.71 1.27
N LEU A 53 -0.29 4.49 0.95
CA LEU A 53 -0.07 4.07 -0.44
C LEU A 53 -1.37 4.06 -1.24
N LYS A 54 -2.50 3.66 -0.64
CA LYS A 54 -3.82 3.73 -1.29
C LYS A 54 -4.21 5.17 -1.64
N LYS A 55 -3.93 6.14 -0.77
CA LYS A 55 -4.16 7.56 -1.08
C LYS A 55 -3.28 8.02 -2.24
N THR A 56 -2.01 7.63 -2.25
CA THR A 56 -1.11 7.91 -3.38
C THR A 56 -1.62 7.29 -4.68
N LEU A 57 -2.10 6.05 -4.64
CA LEU A 57 -2.67 5.35 -5.79
C LEU A 57 -3.90 6.08 -6.35
N ILE A 58 -4.78 6.57 -5.48
CA ILE A 58 -5.95 7.37 -5.89
C ILE A 58 -5.48 8.64 -6.59
N SER A 59 -4.57 9.41 -5.99
CA SER A 59 -4.08 10.66 -6.60
C SER A 59 -3.38 10.45 -7.94
N LEU A 60 -2.60 9.37 -8.10
CA LEU A 60 -1.96 9.04 -9.37
C LEU A 60 -2.99 8.65 -10.45
N ASN A 61 -4.05 7.95 -10.08
CA ASN A 61 -5.13 7.61 -11.00
C ASN A 61 -5.96 8.84 -11.41
N GLU A 62 -6.20 9.77 -10.48
CA GLU A 62 -6.83 11.06 -10.77
C GLU A 62 -5.97 11.87 -11.76
N GLU A 63 -4.67 12.00 -11.51
CA GLU A 63 -3.74 12.69 -12.43
C GLU A 63 -3.70 12.03 -13.82
N LYS A 64 -3.69 10.70 -13.87
CA LYS A 64 -3.76 9.95 -15.14
C LYS A 64 -5.05 10.28 -15.90
N GLN A 65 -6.19 10.35 -15.22
CA GLN A 65 -7.47 10.65 -15.83
C GLN A 65 -7.52 12.08 -16.34
N GLU A 66 -7.03 13.05 -15.58
CA GLU A 66 -6.95 14.45 -16.01
C GLU A 66 -6.16 14.61 -17.32
N ILE A 67 -5.06 13.87 -17.48
CA ILE A 67 -4.27 13.90 -18.71
C ILE A 67 -5.03 13.29 -19.88
N LEU A 68 -5.71 12.15 -19.66
CA LEU A 68 -6.51 11.49 -20.69
C LEU A 68 -7.71 12.34 -21.13
N ASP A 69 -8.31 13.12 -20.23
CA ASP A 69 -9.44 13.99 -20.53
C ASP A 69 -9.02 15.26 -21.30
N MET A 70 -7.72 15.59 -21.32
CA MET A 70 -7.16 16.72 -22.06
C MET A 70 -6.68 16.37 -23.48
N GLU A 71 -6.53 15.08 -23.81
CA GLU A 71 -6.13 14.57 -25.13
C GLU A 71 -7.34 14.31 -26.06
#